data_AF-R6RGN2-F1
#
_entry.id   AF-R6RGN2-F1
#
_cell.length_a   1.000
_cell.length_b   1.000
_cell.length_c   1.000
_cell.angle_alpha   90.00
_cell.angle_beta   90.00
_cell.angle_gamma   90.00
#
_symmetry.space_group_name_H-M   'P 1'
#
loop_
_entity.id
_entity.type
_entity.pdbx_description
1 polymer ?
#
loop_
_entity_poly.entity_id
_entity_poly.type
_entity_poly.pdbx_seq_one_letter_code
_entity_poly.pdbx_strand_id
1 'polypeptide(L)'
;MTDLGRYLPENTTEIVSGGARGVDTSAREYALSHGIKLTEFLPEYTRFGRSAPLKRNITIIEYADIVLAFWDGKSRGTKFVIDNCRRLGVEVRIYIMN
;
A
#
# COMPACT_ATOMS: atom_id res chain seq x y z
N MET A 1 -12.76 -5.62 -2.80
CA MET A 1 -12.16 -5.71 -4.15
C MET A 1 -12.03 -7.18 -4.46
N THR A 2 -12.67 -7.69 -5.51
CA THR A 2 -12.84 -9.14 -5.70
C THR A 2 -11.65 -9.81 -6.40
N ASP A 3 -10.74 -9.05 -7.01
CA ASP A 3 -9.57 -9.59 -7.71
C ASP A 3 -8.41 -8.58 -7.74
N LEU A 4 -7.52 -8.66 -6.75
CA LEU A 4 -6.32 -7.81 -6.66
C LEU A 4 -5.31 -8.11 -7.79
N GLY A 5 -5.32 -9.34 -8.31
CA GLY A 5 -4.35 -9.84 -9.29
C GLY A 5 -4.30 -8.99 -10.56
N ARG A 6 -5.44 -8.45 -10.99
CA ARG A 6 -5.57 -7.58 -12.17
C ARG A 6 -4.71 -6.31 -12.13
N TYR A 7 -4.25 -5.92 -10.96
CA TYR A 7 -3.53 -4.67 -10.73
C TYR A 7 -2.04 -4.90 -10.49
N LEU A 8 -1.65 -6.15 -10.20
CA LEU A 8 -0.28 -6.52 -9.89
C LEU A 8 0.56 -6.56 -11.18
N PRO A 9 1.81 -6.06 -11.14
CA PRO A 9 2.77 -6.30 -12.21
C PRO A 9 3.00 -7.80 -12.45
N GLU A 10 3.29 -8.16 -13.70
CA GLU A 10 3.79 -9.50 -14.03
C GLU A 10 5.06 -9.79 -13.22
N ASN A 11 5.17 -11.01 -12.69
CA ASN A 11 6.27 -11.46 -11.82
C ASN A 11 6.34 -10.78 -10.43
N THR A 12 5.21 -10.32 -9.89
CA THR A 12 5.15 -9.88 -8.48
C THR A 12 5.65 -10.98 -7.54
N THR A 13 6.75 -10.72 -6.84
CA THR A 13 7.38 -11.65 -5.88
C THR A 13 6.96 -11.40 -4.44
N GLU A 14 6.51 -10.18 -4.14
CA GLU A 14 6.15 -9.73 -2.80
C GLU A 14 5.01 -8.70 -2.84
N ILE A 15 4.11 -8.79 -1.85
CA ILE A 15 3.08 -7.79 -1.58
C ILE A 15 3.38 -7.14 -0.24
N VAL A 16 3.43 -5.80 -0.24
CA VAL A 16 3.71 -4.98 0.93
C VAL A 16 2.45 -4.19 1.30
N SER A 17 1.99 -4.27 2.55
CA SER A 17 0.77 -3.58 2.99
C SER A 17 0.84 -2.98 4.39
N GLY A 18 -0.17 -2.20 4.78
CA GLY A 18 -0.29 -1.57 6.08
C GLY A 18 -1.09 -2.32 7.14
N GLY A 19 -1.66 -3.49 6.79
CA GLY A 19 -2.53 -4.27 7.66
C GLY A 19 -3.86 -3.63 8.04
N ALA A 20 -4.32 -2.58 7.34
CA ALA A 20 -5.61 -1.95 7.59
C ALA A 20 -6.80 -2.80 7.08
N ARG A 21 -8.03 -2.42 7.46
CA ARG A 21 -9.25 -2.97 6.84
C ARG A 21 -9.40 -2.42 5.42
N GLY A 22 -9.90 -3.24 4.50
CA GLY A 22 -10.15 -2.85 3.10
C GLY A 22 -9.06 -3.38 2.17
N VAL A 23 -8.43 -2.52 1.38
CA VAL A 23 -7.43 -2.91 0.36
C VAL A 23 -6.31 -3.75 0.96
N ASP A 24 -5.78 -3.38 2.13
CA ASP A 24 -4.73 -4.15 2.83
C ASP A 24 -5.22 -5.57 3.22
N THR A 25 -6.51 -5.74 3.51
CA THR A 25 -7.09 -7.07 3.76
C THR A 25 -7.12 -7.89 2.47
N SER A 26 -7.56 -7.30 1.36
CA SER A 26 -7.52 -7.94 0.05
C SER A 26 -6.09 -8.26 -0.40
N ALA A 27 -5.10 -7.43 -0.05
CA ALA A 27 -3.67 -7.67 -0.28
C ALA A 27 -3.17 -8.91 0.46
N ARG A 28 -3.47 -9.01 1.76
CA ARG A 28 -3.15 -10.20 2.56
C ARG A 28 -3.79 -11.46 1.98
N GLU A 29 -5.09 -11.43 1.72
CA GLU A 29 -5.84 -12.60 1.21
C GLU A 29 -5.30 -13.07 -0.14
N TYR A 30 -5.00 -12.14 -1.05
CA TYR A 30 -4.44 -12.47 -2.36
C TYR A 30 -3.03 -13.08 -2.23
N ALA A 31 -2.16 -12.46 -1.42
CA ALA A 31 -0.80 -12.96 -1.20
C ALA A 31 -0.81 -14.40 -0.68
N LEU A 32 -1.61 -14.66 0.36
CA LEU A 32 -1.71 -15.98 0.99
C LEU A 32 -2.29 -17.04 0.05
N SER A 33 -3.34 -16.69 -0.70
CA SER A 33 -3.99 -17.64 -1.62
C SER A 33 -3.13 -18.01 -2.83
N HIS A 34 -2.15 -17.18 -3.20
CA HIS A 34 -1.28 -17.39 -4.36
C HIS A 34 0.16 -17.74 -3.99
N GLY A 35 0.47 -17.91 -2.69
CA GLY A 35 1.82 -18.22 -2.22
C GLY A 35 2.84 -17.09 -2.47
N ILE A 36 2.38 -15.85 -2.61
CA ILE A 36 3.24 -14.67 -2.77
C ILE A 36 3.67 -14.20 -1.37
N LYS A 37 4.93 -13.78 -1.22
CA LYS A 37 5.44 -13.26 0.05
C LYS A 37 4.60 -12.04 0.48
N LEU A 38 4.20 -12.00 1.75
CA LEU A 38 3.50 -10.88 2.35
C LEU A 38 4.38 -10.21 3.42
N THR A 39 4.57 -8.90 3.30
CA THR A 39 5.19 -8.07 4.34
C THR A 39 4.21 -6.99 4.78
N GLU A 40 4.01 -6.85 6.10
CA GLU A 40 3.09 -5.87 6.66
C GLU A 40 3.81 -4.92 7.61
N PHE A 41 3.74 -3.63 7.30
CA PHE A 41 4.23 -2.59 8.18
C PHE A 41 3.05 -2.02 8.98
N LEU A 42 3.03 -2.27 10.28
CA LEU A 42 1.99 -1.76 11.18
C LEU A 42 2.40 -0.41 11.80
N PRO A 43 1.45 0.49 12.11
CA PRO A 43 1.77 1.77 12.73
C PRO A 43 2.34 1.62 14.16
N GLU A 44 3.55 2.12 14.39
CA GLU A 44 4.20 2.18 15.72
C GLU A 44 3.67 3.35 16.58
N TYR A 45 2.45 3.21 17.13
CA TYR A 45 1.82 4.27 17.93
C TYR A 45 2.59 4.65 19.20
N THR A 46 3.26 3.70 19.84
CA THR A 46 4.08 3.94 21.03
C THR A 46 5.22 4.92 20.76
N ARG A 47 5.80 4.88 19.55
CA ARG A 47 6.94 5.70 19.15
C ARG A 47 6.54 7.02 18.50
N PHE A 48 5.53 7.00 17.65
CA PHE A 48 5.20 8.14 16.76
C PHE A 48 3.83 8.77 17.05
N GLY A 49 3.08 8.24 18.02
CA GLY A 49 1.75 8.73 18.38
C GLY A 49 0.83 8.85 17.17
N ARG A 50 0.13 9.98 17.05
CA ARG A 50 -0.83 10.23 15.95
C ARG A 50 -0.20 10.21 14.56
N SER A 51 1.11 10.39 14.44
CA SER A 51 1.81 10.39 13.16
C SER A 51 2.22 8.98 12.68
N ALA A 52 2.03 7.95 13.52
CA ALA A 52 2.45 6.58 13.22
C ALA A 52 1.93 6.05 11.87
N PRO A 53 0.67 6.27 11.45
CA PRO A 53 0.20 5.82 10.14
C PRO A 53 0.94 6.47 8.97
N LEU A 54 1.27 7.77 9.09
CA LEU A 54 2.02 8.49 8.05
C LEU A 54 3.47 8.00 7.98
N LYS A 55 4.12 7.78 9.13
CA LYS A 55 5.48 7.24 9.18
C LYS A 55 5.56 5.85 8.56
N ARG A 56 4.61 4.98 8.91
CA ARG A 56 4.45 3.67 8.29
C ARG A 56 4.27 3.76 6.77
N ASN A 57 3.43 4.69 6.28
CA ASN A 57 3.24 4.87 4.84
C ASN A 57 4.55 5.23 4.13
N ILE A 58 5.39 6.08 4.73
CA ILE A 58 6.71 6.39 4.18
C ILE A 58 7.59 5.13 4.12
N THR A 59 7.62 4.32 5.18
CA THR A 59 8.37 3.05 5.18
C THR A 59 7.92 2.11 4.07
N ILE A 60 6.62 1.98 3.80
CA ILE A 60 6.11 1.18 2.68
C ILE A 60 6.63 1.73 1.34
N ILE A 61 6.56 3.05 1.15
CA ILE A 61 7.00 3.70 -0.10
C ILE A 61 8.49 3.49 -0.32
N GLU A 62 9.31 3.65 0.72
CA GLU A 62 10.77 3.47 0.65
C GLU A 62 11.18 2.00 0.45
N TYR A 63 10.34 1.05 0.87
CA TYR A 63 10.62 -0.38 0.76
C TYR A 63 10.18 -0.98 -0.60
N ALA A 64 9.16 -0.41 -1.24
CA ALA A 64 8.55 -0.99 -2.43
C ALA A 64 9.15 -0.43 -3.74
N ASP A 65 9.27 -1.29 -4.75
CA ASP A 65 9.63 -0.85 -6.11
C ASP A 65 8.51 -0.04 -6.78
N ILE A 66 7.26 -0.43 -6.52
CA ILE A 66 6.05 0.17 -7.07
C ILE A 66 4.93 0.20 -6.03
N VAL A 67 4.18 1.31 -6.00
CA VAL A 67 3.01 1.49 -5.13
C VAL A 67 1.73 1.51 -5.96
N LEU A 68 0.76 0.66 -5.60
CA LEU A 68 -0.59 0.67 -6.15
C LEU A 68 -1.51 1.49 -5.24
N ALA A 69 -1.92 2.67 -5.68
CA ALA A 69 -2.74 3.59 -4.91
C ALA A 69 -4.21 3.53 -5.38
N PHE A 70 -5.07 2.89 -4.59
CA PHE A 70 -6.51 2.87 -4.80
C PHE A 70 -7.15 4.10 -4.16
N TRP A 71 -7.68 5.01 -4.97
CA TRP A 71 -8.07 6.35 -4.53
C TRP A 71 -9.50 6.71 -4.95
N ASP A 72 -10.30 7.18 -4.00
CA ASP A 72 -11.64 7.74 -4.20
C ASP A 72 -11.63 9.20 -4.72
N GLY A 73 -10.46 9.74 -5.03
CA GLY A 73 -10.27 11.14 -5.43
C GLY A 73 -10.33 12.15 -4.27
N LYS A 74 -10.57 11.72 -3.02
CA LYS A 74 -10.81 12.62 -1.86
C LYS A 74 -9.98 12.27 -0.63
N SER A 75 -9.62 11.00 -0.46
CA SER A 75 -8.85 10.49 0.68
C SER A 75 -7.52 11.22 0.82
N ARG A 76 -7.38 11.95 1.93
CA ARG A 76 -6.13 12.65 2.28
C ARG A 76 -4.99 11.69 2.55
N GLY A 77 -5.28 10.51 3.11
CA GLY A 77 -4.28 9.48 3.40
C GLY A 77 -3.69 8.89 2.12
N THR A 78 -4.54 8.56 1.15
CA THR A 78 -4.08 8.04 -0.15
C THR A 78 -3.37 9.13 -0.95
N LYS A 79 -3.86 10.38 -0.93
CA LYS A 79 -3.17 11.51 -1.54
C LYS A 79 -1.75 11.69 -0.96
N PHE A 80 -1.60 11.57 0.36
CA PHE A 80 -0.29 11.64 1.02
C PHE A 80 0.69 10.59 0.49
N VAL A 81 0.21 9.35 0.26
CA VAL A 81 1.03 8.28 -0.34
C VAL A 81 1.45 8.65 -1.76
N ILE A 82 0.50 9.06 -2.60
CA ILE A 82 0.74 9.45 -4.00
C ILE A 82 1.77 10.58 -4.09
N ASP A 83 1.60 11.64 -3.29
CA ASP A 83 2.49 12.79 -3.28
C ASP A 83 3.92 12.39 -2.84
N ASN A 84 4.03 11.49 -1.86
CA ASN A 84 5.35 11.03 -1.40
C ASN A 84 6.03 10.07 -2.36
N CYS A 85 5.30 9.21 -3.06
CA CYS A 85 5.88 8.39 -4.13
C CYS A 85 6.53 9.28 -5.19
N ARG A 86 5.79 10.30 -5.66
CA ARG A 86 6.30 11.29 -6.63
C ARG A 86 7.52 12.04 -6.11
N ARG A 87 7.49 12.46 -4.84
CA ARG A 87 8.61 13.17 -4.20
C ARG A 87 9.87 12.30 -4.08
N LEU A 88 9.71 11.01 -3.79
CA LEU A 88 10.80 10.07 -3.59
C LEU A 88 11.26 9.37 -4.87
N GLY A 89 10.58 9.59 -5.99
CA GLY A 89 10.89 8.94 -7.27
C GLY A 89 10.45 7.48 -7.35
N VAL A 90 9.53 7.04 -6.49
CA VAL A 90 8.97 5.68 -6.49
C VAL A 90 7.80 5.61 -7.46
N GLU A 91 7.75 4.58 -8.30
CA GLU A 91 6.65 4.39 -9.25
C GLU A 91 5.33 4.25 -8.49
N VAL A 92 4.31 5.01 -8.92
CA VAL A 92 2.96 4.92 -8.36
C VAL A 92 1.93 4.78 -9.47
N ARG A 93 1.11 3.73 -9.38
CA ARG A 93 -0.06 3.53 -10.25
C ARG A 93 -1.32 3.87 -9.46
N ILE A 94 -2.09 4.82 -9.98
CA ILE A 94 -3.29 5.35 -9.32
C ILE A 94 -4.52 4.74 -9.97
N TYR A 95 -5.33 4.05 -9.18
CA TYR A 95 -6.61 3.48 -9.62
C TYR A 95 -7.74 4.24 -8.94
N ILE A 96 -8.52 4.97 -9.75
CA ILE A 96 -9.68 5.70 -9.25
C ILE A 96 -10.80 4.72 -8.95
N MET A 97 -11.30 4.75 -7.72
CA MET A 97 -12.45 3.99 -7.27
C MET A 97 -13.68 4.88 -7.31
N ASN A 98 -14.70 4.46 -8.06
CA ASN A 98 -16.01 5.13 -8.12
C ASN A 98 -16.87 4.77 -6.91
#